data_AF-A0A966NRB9-F1
#
_entry.id   AF-A0A966NRB9-F1
#
_cell.length_a   1.000
_cell.length_b   1.000
_cell.length_c   1.000
_cell.angle_alpha   90.00
_cell.angle_beta   90.00
_cell.angle_gamma   90.00
#
_symmetry.space_group_name_H-M   'P 1'
#
loop_
_entity.id
_entity.type
_entity.pdbx_description
1 polymer ?
#
loop_
_entity_poly.entity_id
_entity_poly.type
_entity_poly.pdbx_seq_one_letter_code
_entity_poly.pdbx_strand_id
1 'polypeptide(L)'
;MVLQGCATAPAPKAEAPAPAPVAAAPAPAWKQGMGPDMANSKLAPLPGKMTVTPVSDIPIDKLKLPPGFKIEVWATGMPGARAMARGDNGKIYI
;
A
#
# COMPACT_ATOMS: atom_id res chain seq x y z
N MET A 1 -64.69 -9.39 -52.91
CA MET A 1 -65.08 -9.27 -51.49
C MET A 1 -64.09 -10.09 -50.68
N VAL A 2 -63.51 -9.49 -49.63
CA VAL A 2 -62.63 -10.09 -48.59
C VAL A 2 -61.19 -10.41 -49.03
N LEU A 3 -60.11 -10.06 -48.34
CA LEU A 3 -59.76 -9.05 -47.32
C LEU A 3 -58.22 -9.18 -47.13
N GLN A 4 -57.53 -8.09 -46.80
CA GLN A 4 -56.14 -8.09 -46.34
C GLN A 4 -55.93 -8.95 -45.08
N GLY A 5 -54.69 -9.44 -44.89
CA GLY A 5 -54.20 -9.95 -43.62
C GLY A 5 -52.68 -9.83 -43.51
N CYS A 6 -52.23 -8.91 -42.66
CA CYS A 6 -50.84 -8.62 -42.33
C CYS A 6 -50.15 -9.78 -41.60
N ALA A 7 -48.84 -9.97 -41.82
CA ALA A 7 -47.96 -10.54 -40.80
C ALA A 7 -46.52 -10.00 -40.97
N THR A 8 -46.18 -9.02 -40.13
CA THR A 8 -44.79 -8.66 -39.81
C THR A 8 -44.19 -9.80 -39.00
N ALA A 9 -43.09 -10.38 -39.47
CA ALA A 9 -42.21 -11.18 -38.62
C ALA A 9 -41.23 -10.23 -37.89
N PRO A 10 -41.12 -10.27 -36.55
CA PRO A 10 -40.12 -9.48 -35.85
C PRO A 10 -38.72 -10.02 -36.17
N ALA A 11 -37.79 -9.11 -36.49
CA ALA A 11 -36.38 -9.45 -36.63
C ALA A 11 -35.82 -9.94 -35.27
N PRO A 12 -34.97 -10.98 -35.24
CA PRO A 12 -34.35 -11.44 -34.02
C PRO A 12 -33.48 -10.33 -33.43
N LYS A 13 -33.73 -10.00 -32.17
CA LYS A 13 -32.92 -9.05 -31.41
C LYS A 13 -31.54 -9.68 -31.21
N ALA A 14 -30.53 -9.17 -31.89
CA ALA A 14 -29.15 -9.56 -31.69
C ALA A 14 -28.75 -9.20 -30.25
N GLU A 15 -28.55 -10.21 -29.41
CA GLU A 15 -28.05 -10.05 -28.06
C GLU A 15 -26.54 -9.82 -28.16
N ALA A 16 -26.08 -8.65 -27.67
CA ALA A 16 -24.67 -8.31 -27.67
C ALA A 16 -23.89 -9.33 -26.83
N PRO A 17 -22.71 -9.79 -27.28
CA PRO A 17 -21.91 -10.74 -26.54
C PRO A 17 -21.56 -10.17 -25.16
N ALA A 18 -21.79 -10.96 -24.12
CA ALA A 18 -21.42 -10.60 -22.76
C ALA A 18 -19.90 -10.33 -22.68
N PRO A 19 -19.45 -9.32 -21.90
CA PRO A 19 -18.03 -9.03 -21.76
C PRO A 19 -17.29 -10.25 -21.20
N ALA A 20 -16.14 -10.57 -21.79
CA ALA A 20 -15.29 -11.66 -21.34
C ALA A 20 -14.88 -11.46 -19.87
N PRO A 21 -14.79 -12.54 -19.06
CA PRO A 21 -14.36 -12.43 -17.68
C PRO A 21 -12.94 -11.84 -17.63
N VAL A 22 -12.80 -10.74 -16.90
CA VAL A 22 -11.51 -10.09 -16.66
C VAL A 22 -10.64 -11.07 -15.88
N ALA A 23 -9.47 -11.40 -16.42
CA ALA A 23 -8.53 -12.31 -15.76
C ALA A 23 -8.22 -11.80 -14.35
N ALA A 24 -8.24 -12.72 -13.37
CA ALA A 24 -7.91 -12.39 -11.99
C ALA A 24 -6.52 -11.74 -11.91
N ALA A 25 -6.42 -10.64 -11.15
CA ALA A 25 -5.15 -9.97 -10.94
C ALA A 25 -4.10 -10.96 -10.39
N PRO A 26 -2.84 -10.88 -10.85
CA PRO A 26 -1.79 -11.76 -10.36
C PRO A 26 -1.62 -11.60 -8.85
N ALA A 27 -1.27 -12.69 -8.18
CA ALA A 27 -0.99 -12.66 -6.75
C ALA A 27 0.11 -11.61 -6.45
N PRO A 28 -0.02 -10.82 -5.38
CA PRO A 28 0.95 -9.80 -5.06
C PRO A 28 2.32 -10.42 -4.75
N ALA A 29 3.41 -9.75 -5.15
CA ALA A 29 4.77 -10.30 -5.10
C ALA A 29 5.20 -10.83 -3.71
N TRP A 30 4.69 -10.24 -2.62
CA TRP A 30 4.97 -10.69 -1.25
C TRP A 30 4.35 -12.07 -0.90
N LYS A 31 3.44 -12.61 -1.73
CA LYS A 31 2.90 -13.97 -1.59
C LYS A 31 3.74 -15.03 -2.32
N GLN A 32 4.82 -14.65 -3.00
CA GLN A 32 5.69 -15.60 -3.68
C GLN A 32 6.32 -16.58 -2.68
N GLY A 33 6.21 -17.89 -2.94
CA GLY A 33 6.75 -18.95 -2.08
C GLY A 33 5.87 -19.35 -0.90
N MET A 34 4.68 -18.77 -0.76
CA MET A 34 3.71 -19.16 0.27
C MET A 34 3.09 -20.53 -0.08
N GLY A 35 3.24 -21.52 0.81
CA GLY A 35 2.69 -22.86 0.63
C GLY A 35 1.15 -22.90 0.69
N PRO A 36 0.52 -23.99 0.21
CA PRO A 36 -0.94 -24.14 0.17
C PRO A 36 -1.59 -24.03 1.56
N ASP A 37 -0.90 -24.47 2.60
CA ASP A 37 -1.35 -24.37 4.00
C ASP A 37 -1.56 -22.92 4.46
N MET A 38 -0.95 -21.97 3.76
CA MET A 38 -0.99 -20.53 4.05
C MET A 38 -1.78 -19.74 2.99
N ALA A 39 -2.49 -20.42 2.07
CA ALA A 39 -3.23 -19.79 0.98
C ALA A 39 -4.27 -18.75 1.46
N ASN A 40 -4.89 -19.02 2.62
CA ASN A 40 -5.89 -18.15 3.24
C ASN A 40 -5.30 -17.17 4.26
N SER A 41 -3.97 -17.07 4.36
CA SER A 41 -3.29 -16.14 5.26
C SER A 41 -3.57 -14.69 4.86
N LYS A 42 -4.01 -13.90 5.85
CA LYS A 42 -4.23 -12.46 5.72
C LYS A 42 -2.99 -11.63 6.10
N LEU A 43 -1.89 -12.29 6.46
CA LEU A 43 -0.67 -11.62 6.87
C LEU A 43 0.00 -11.00 5.64
N ALA A 44 0.03 -9.68 5.60
CA ALA A 44 0.84 -8.91 4.67
C ALA A 44 2.07 -8.35 5.42
N PRO A 45 3.20 -8.13 4.74
CA PRO A 45 4.30 -7.38 5.33
C PRO A 45 3.83 -5.98 5.77
N LEU A 46 4.35 -5.50 6.91
CA LEU A 46 4.23 -4.09 7.28
C LEU A 46 5.42 -3.34 6.67
N PRO A 47 5.26 -2.65 5.53
CA PRO A 47 6.37 -1.90 4.95
C PRO A 47 6.80 -0.81 5.92
N GLY A 48 8.11 -0.64 6.06
CA GLY A 48 8.65 0.48 6.81
C GLY A 48 8.25 1.82 6.18
N LYS A 49 8.12 2.88 6.99
CA LYS A 49 8.04 4.23 6.46
C LYS A 49 9.38 4.58 5.80
N MET A 50 9.39 4.63 4.47
CA MET A 50 10.58 4.96 3.66
C MET A 50 10.63 6.46 3.32
N THR A 51 9.78 7.26 3.95
CA THR A 51 9.75 8.72 3.84
C THR A 51 10.30 9.37 5.09
N VAL A 52 10.84 10.57 4.91
CA VAL A 52 11.33 11.41 6.01
C VAL A 52 10.15 11.84 6.88
N THR A 53 10.33 11.82 8.20
CA THR A 53 9.37 12.44 9.13
C THR A 53 9.67 13.95 9.21
N PRO A 54 8.69 14.82 8.94
CA PRO A 54 8.87 16.27 9.08
C PRO A 54 9.28 16.66 10.50
N VAL A 55 10.08 17.72 10.64
CA VAL A 55 10.57 18.17 11.96
C VAL A 55 9.42 18.57 12.90
N SER A 56 8.35 19.16 12.37
CA SER A 56 7.14 19.53 13.11
C SER A 56 6.43 18.33 13.75
N ASP A 57 6.64 17.13 13.21
CA ASP A 57 5.93 15.92 13.61
C ASP A 57 6.76 15.10 14.60
N ILE A 58 7.98 15.52 14.92
CA ILE A 58 8.85 14.88 15.92
C ILE A 58 8.39 15.34 17.31
N PRO A 59 7.85 14.45 18.16
CA PRO A 59 7.17 14.82 19.40
C PRO A 59 8.14 15.06 20.56
N ILE A 60 9.04 16.03 20.41
CA ILE A 60 10.05 16.39 21.42
C ILE A 60 9.40 16.89 22.72
N ASP A 61 8.30 17.63 22.60
CA ASP A 61 7.49 18.19 23.68
C ASP A 61 6.79 17.12 24.54
N LYS A 62 6.57 15.92 24.00
CA LYS A 62 5.89 14.82 24.68
C LYS A 62 6.85 13.90 25.46
N LEU A 63 8.16 14.06 25.27
CA LEU A 63 9.18 13.26 25.94
C LEU A 63 9.44 13.80 27.35
N LYS A 64 9.35 12.91 28.35
CA LYS A 64 9.67 13.24 29.74
C LYS A 64 11.17 13.04 29.97
N LEU A 65 11.82 14.05 30.56
CA LEU A 65 13.25 14.03 30.88
C LEU A 65 13.47 14.11 32.39
N PRO A 66 14.54 13.50 32.92
CA PRO A 66 14.97 13.75 34.29
C PRO A 66 15.36 15.23 34.49
N PRO A 67 15.32 15.73 35.73
CA PRO A 67 15.76 17.10 36.02
C PRO A 67 17.20 17.38 35.55
N GLY A 68 17.42 18.55 34.95
CA GLY A 68 18.74 18.97 34.45
C GLY A 68 19.07 18.51 33.02
N PHE A 69 18.20 17.73 32.36
CA PHE A 69 18.39 17.29 30.98
C PHE A 69 17.61 18.16 29.99
N LYS A 70 18.19 18.35 28.79
CA LYS A 70 17.56 19.01 27.64
C LYS A 70 17.74 18.12 26.40
N ILE A 71 16.74 18.11 25.53
CA ILE A 71 16.83 17.49 24.20
C ILE A 71 16.41 18.51 23.13
N GLU A 72 16.97 18.35 21.93
CA GLU A 72 16.62 19.12 20.74
C GLU A 72 16.90 18.27 19.49
N VAL A 73 16.27 18.64 18.36
CA VAL A 73 16.52 17.97 17.07
C VAL A 73 17.87 18.45 16.53
N TRP A 74 18.84 17.54 16.43
CA TRP A 74 20.18 17.86 15.92
C TRP A 74 20.35 17.61 14.41
N ALA A 75 19.66 16.60 13.86
CA ALA A 75 19.68 16.26 12.44
C ALA A 75 18.34 15.66 11.98
N THR A 76 18.01 15.80 10.69
CA THR A 76 16.80 15.26 10.06
C THR A 76 17.08 14.79 8.63
N GLY A 77 16.11 14.18 7.95
CA GLY A 77 16.23 13.76 6.56
C GLY A 77 16.68 12.30 6.33
N MET A 78 16.73 11.49 7.40
CA MET A 78 17.21 10.10 7.33
C MET A 78 16.04 9.11 7.50
N PRO A 79 15.39 8.68 6.40
CA PRO A 79 14.35 7.66 6.49
C PRO A 79 14.99 6.32 6.91
N GLY A 80 14.36 5.64 7.85
CA GLY A 80 14.81 4.30 8.23
C GLY A 80 16.09 4.24 9.08
N ALA A 81 16.58 5.34 9.66
CA ALA A 81 17.69 5.30 10.62
C ALA A 81 17.44 4.28 11.76
N ARG A 82 18.48 3.53 12.16
CA ARG A 82 18.39 2.45 13.17
C ARG A 82 19.52 2.50 14.20
N ALA A 83 20.75 2.33 13.75
CA ALA A 83 21.93 2.30 14.60
C ALA A 83 22.72 3.60 14.43
N MET A 84 23.42 4.01 15.48
CA MET A 84 24.35 5.14 15.38
C MET A 84 25.65 4.83 16.12
N ALA A 85 26.77 5.31 15.57
CA ALA A 85 28.08 5.21 16.19
C ALA A 85 28.79 6.56 16.14
N ARG A 86 29.54 6.90 17.20
CA ARG A 86 30.35 8.11 17.27
C ARG A 86 31.82 7.74 17.06
N GLY A 87 32.45 8.32 16.05
CA GLY A 87 33.90 8.22 15.84
C GLY A 87 34.68 9.15 16.77
N ASP A 88 35.99 8.94 16.84
CA ASP A 88 36.89 9.63 17.78
C ASP A 88 36.92 11.16 17.61
N ASN A 89 36.75 11.64 16.38
CA ASN A 89 36.65 13.07 16.07
C ASN A 89 35.24 13.65 16.30
N GLY A 90 34.32 12.88 16.87
CA GLY A 90 32.94 13.29 17.14
C GLY A 90 31.97 13.15 15.96
N LYS A 91 32.40 12.60 14.81
CA LYS A 91 31.49 12.30 13.70
C LYS A 91 30.47 11.24 14.10
N ILE A 92 29.20 11.48 13.77
CA ILE A 92 28.12 10.50 13.96
C ILE A 92 27.86 9.77 12.63
N TYR A 93 27.92 8.45 12.68
CA TYR A 93 27.53 7.53 11.60
C TYR A 93 26.18 6.94 11.94
N ILE A 94 25.29 6.85 10.95
CA ILE A 94 23.86 6.52 11.09
C ILE A 94 23.47 5.52 10.01
#